data_AF-A0A2V6BV12-F1
#
_entry.id   AF-A0A2V6BV12-F1
#
_cell.length_a   1.000
_cell.length_b   1.000
_cell.length_c   1.000
_cell.angle_alpha   90.00
_cell.angle_beta   90.00
_cell.angle_gamma   90.00
#
_symmetry.space_group_name_H-M   'P 1'
#
loop_
_entity.id
_entity.type
_entity.pdbx_description
1 polymer ?
#
loop_
_entity_poly.entity_id
_entity_poly.type
_entity_poly.pdbx_seq_one_letter_code
_entity_poly.pdbx_strand_id
1 'polypeptide(L)' 'MTPFATITVIGKDKTGVVARVTSYLFERKANIEALEEQVTRGQFSMTIQASWRPHQLNADA' A
#
# COMPACT_ATOMS: atom_id res chain seq x y z
N MET A 1 -3.86 -19.73 -6.08
CA MET A 1 -4.45 -18.39 -6.24
C MET A 1 -3.50 -17.39 -5.59
N THR A 2 -3.25 -16.25 -6.23
CA THR A 2 -2.41 -15.18 -5.67
C THR A 2 -3.26 -14.37 -4.68
N PRO A 3 -2.90 -14.26 -3.39
CA PRO A 3 -3.62 -13.39 -2.46
C PRO A 3 -3.45 -11.92 -2.85
N PHE A 4 -4.55 -11.15 -2.75
CA PHE A 4 -4.58 -9.71 -2.95
C PHE A 4 -5.07 -9.00 -1.68
N ALA A 5 -4.58 -7.78 -1.46
CA ALA A 5 -5.08 -6.87 -0.45
C ALA A 5 -5.23 -5.46 -1.03
N THR A 6 -6.27 -4.76 -0.59
CA THR A 6 -6.46 -3.33 -0.88
C THR A 6 -6.16 -2.54 0.38
N ILE A 7 -5.24 -1.58 0.28
CA ILE A 7 -4.73 -0.78 1.38
C ILE A 7 -5.09 0.68 1.10
N THR A 8 -5.89 1.29 1.97
CA THR A 8 -6.21 2.72 1.90
C THR A 8 -5.51 3.46 3.03
N VAL A 9 -4.70 4.46 2.68
CA VAL A 9 -3.99 5.33 3.61
C VAL A 9 -4.64 6.70 3.54
N ILE A 10 -5.09 7.25 4.67
CA ILE A 10 -5.69 8.59 4.76
C ILE A 10 -4.99 9.36 5.86
N GLY A 11 -4.51 10.57 5.58
CA GLY A 11 -3.80 11.39 6.55
C GLY A 11 -3.55 12.81 6.08
N LYS A 12 -2.96 13.65 6.94
CA LYS A 12 -2.46 14.96 6.50
C LYS A 12 -1.36 14.77 5.46
N ASP A 13 -1.37 15.59 4.42
CA ASP A 13 -0.35 15.55 3.39
C ASP A 13 1.05 15.80 4.00
N LYS A 14 1.97 14.88 3.69
CA LYS A 14 3.34 14.88 4.19
C LYS A 14 4.26 14.22 3.17
N THR A 15 5.41 14.84 2.94
CA THR A 15 6.47 14.28 2.11
C THR A 15 6.88 12.89 2.61
N GLY A 16 7.00 11.93 1.69
CA GLY A 16 7.52 10.60 1.97
C GLY A 16 6.50 9.56 2.42
N VAL A 17 5.20 9.88 2.53
CA VAL A 17 4.15 8.89 2.86
C VAL A 17 4.14 7.75 1.85
N VAL A 18 4.14 8.07 0.56
CA VAL A 18 4.20 7.10 -0.55
C VAL A 18 5.43 6.21 -0.40
N ALA A 19 6.62 6.81 -0.35
CA ALA A 19 7.88 6.09 -0.25
C ALA A 19 7.91 5.14 0.95
N ARG A 20 7.40 5.57 2.12
CA ARG A 20 7.37 4.74 3.32
C ARG A 20 6.44 3.54 3.17
N VAL A 21 5.25 3.74 2.59
CA VAL A 21 4.27 2.66 2.42
C VAL A 21 4.75 1.66 1.35
N THR A 22 5.22 2.15 0.20
CA THR A 22 5.70 1.28 -0.88
C THR A 22 6.98 0.53 -0.48
N SER A 23 7.89 1.16 0.27
CA SER A 23 9.07 0.49 0.81
C SER A 23 8.68 -0.61 1.80
N TYR A 24 7.72 -0.35 2.70
CA TYR A 24 7.22 -1.37 3.62
C TYR A 24 6.60 -2.57 2.88
N LEU A 25 5.81 -2.31 1.84
CA LEU A 25 5.24 -3.37 1.00
C LEU A 25 6.33 -4.18 0.28
N PHE A 26 7.36 -3.50 -0.23
CA PHE A 26 8.53 -4.15 -0.83
C PHE A 26 9.28 -5.05 0.16
N GLU A 27 9.54 -4.57 1.38
CA GLU A 27 10.18 -5.36 2.45
C GLU A 27 9.35 -6.61 2.81
N ARG A 28 8.02 -6.52 2.69
CA ARG A 28 7.07 -7.64 2.87
C ARG A 28 6.89 -8.49 1.61
N LYS A 29 7.73 -8.31 0.58
CA LYS A 29 7.69 -9.06 -0.70
C LYS A 29 6.36 -8.95 -1.44
N ALA A 30 5.65 -7.84 -1.24
CA ALA A 30 4.43 -7.54 -1.99
C ALA A 30 4.78 -7.02 -3.40
N ASN A 31 3.93 -7.32 -4.37
CA ASN A 31 3.88 -6.64 -5.65
C ASN A 31 2.79 -5.57 -5.62
N ILE A 32 3.06 -4.38 -6.16
CA ILE A 32 2.04 -3.32 -6.30
C ILE A 32 1.38 -3.49 -7.68
N GLU A 33 0.09 -3.77 -7.68
CA GLU A 33 -0.69 -4.02 -8.89
C GLU A 33 -1.37 -2.75 -9.40
N ALA A 34 -1.82 -1.91 -8.47
CA ALA A 34 -2.40 -0.60 -8.74
C ALA A 34 -2.12 0.33 -7.56
N LEU A 35 -1.93 1.61 -7.86
CA LEU A 35 -1.73 2.66 -6.86
C LEU A 35 -2.38 3.93 -7.39
N GLU A 36 -3.26 4.51 -6.58
CA GLU A 36 -3.89 5.81 -6.84
C GLU A 36 -3.68 6.73 -5.63
N GLU A 37 -3.37 7.99 -5.90
CA GLU A 37 -3.14 9.02 -4.89
C GLU A 37 -3.99 10.25 -5.15
N GLN A 38 -4.43 10.90 -4.09
CA GLN A 38 -5.19 12.14 -4.15
C GLN A 38 -4.82 13.03 -2.97
N VAL A 39 -4.67 14.33 -3.23
CA VAL A 39 -4.56 15.36 -2.20
C VAL A 39 -5.72 16.34 -2.34
N THR A 40 -6.55 16.44 -1.31
CA THR A 40 -7.69 17.35 -1.26
C THR A 40 -7.61 18.19 0.00
N ARG A 41 -7.47 19.52 -0.15
CA ARG A 41 -7.44 20.49 0.97
C ARG A 41 -6.40 20.13 2.06
N GLY A 42 -5.22 19.67 1.67
CA GLY A 42 -4.15 19.27 2.61
C GLY A 42 -4.36 17.90 3.27
N GLN A 43 -5.40 17.17 2.88
CA GLN A 43 -5.60 15.76 3.22
C GLN A 43 -5.08 14.90 2.06
N PHE A 44 -4.16 14.00 2.36
CA PHE A 44 -3.67 12.96 1.47
C PHE A 44 -4.51 11.69 1.64
N SER A 45 -4.86 11.06 0.53
CA SER A 45 -5.38 9.70 0.47
C SER A 45 -4.67 8.90 -0.61
N MET A 46 -4.41 7.64 -0.34
CA MET A 46 -3.81 6.72 -1.30
C MET A 46 -4.47 5.35 -1.19
N THR A 47 -4.76 4.74 -2.32
CA THR A 47 -5.28 3.38 -2.42
C THR A 47 -4.28 2.53 -3.18
N ILE A 48 -3.87 1.40 -2.60
CA ILE A 48 -2.94 0.45 -3.19
C ILE A 48 -3.62 -0.90 -3.29
N GLN A 49 -3.53 -1.53 -4.46
CA GLN A 49 -3.78 -2.95 -4.62
C GLN A 49 -2.44 -3.68 -4.62
N ALA A 50 -2.25 -4.60 -3.68
CA ALA A 50 -1.02 -5.37 -3.53
C ALA A 50 -1.30 -6.86 -3.63
N SER A 51 -0.36 -7.61 -4.19
CA SER A 51 -0.41 -9.07 -4.28
C SER A 51 0.86 -9.71 -3.69
N TRP A 52 0.75 -10.96 -3.27
CA TRP A 52 1.89 -11.73 -2.75
C TRP A 52 1.97 -13.09 -3.43
N ARG A 53 3.18 -13.66 -3.52
CA ARG A 53 3.26 -15.08 -3.89
C ARG A 53 2.60 -15.93 -2.80
N PRO A 54 2.06 -17.11 -3.15
CA PRO A 54 1.55 -18.04 -2.15
C PRO A 54 2.56 -18.26 -1.01
N HIS A 55 2.08 -18.27 0.24
CA HIS A 55 2.86 -18.41 1.49
C HIS A 55 3.70 -17.19 1.93
N GLN A 56 3.61 -16.03 1.25
CA GLN A 56 4.31 -14.81 1.67
C GLN A 56 3.43 -13.84 2.46
N LEU A 57 2.10 -13.90 2.27
CA LEU A 57 1.16 -13.14 3.07
C LEU A 57 0.83 -13.94 4.34
N ASN A 58 1.29 -13.45 5.49
CA ASN A 58 0.87 -13.97 6.78
C ASN A 58 -0.37 -13.17 7.22
N ALA A 59 -1.55 -13.75 7.05
CA ALA A 59 -2.83 -13.08 7.33
C ALA A 59 -3.14 -12.94 8.82
N ASP A 60 -2.34 -13.59 9.68
CA ASP A 60 -2.53 -13.65 11.13
C ASP A 60 -1.66 -12.64 11.92
N ALA A 61 -1.08 -11.63 11.24
CA ALA A 61 -0.19 -10.62 11.82
C ALA A 61 -0.92 -9.38 12.36
#